data_AF-A0A4Q4Y1I9-F1
#
_entry.id   AF-A0A4Q4Y1I9-F1
#
_cell.length_a   1.000
_cell.length_b   1.000
_cell.length_c   1.000
_cell.angle_alpha   90.00
_cell.angle_beta   90.00
_cell.angle_gamma   90.00
#
_symmetry.space_group_name_H-M   'P 1'
#
loop_
_entity.id
_entity.type
_entity.pdbx_description
1 polymer ?
#
loop_
_entity_poly.entity_id
_entity_poly.type
_entity_poly.pdbx_seq_one_letter_code
_entity_poly.pdbx_strand_id
1 'polypeptide(L)'
;MTTALTPAPPRPRPEIVCPDSGPEPPFPLRMEGKVISGFGRGSKELGIPTANLPVDATATPWIEDIKSGVYFGYASLALPPTHPDYAAPPSSHPMTGASSAPQPQSQLPSASWHVYPMVMSIGYNPFYGNRARSAEVHVLHEFAADFYGADLRLLILGFVREERGDYAGLEDLVADIRFDCAVARRSLARPPWTPRPGVTVLRGGAADGDGKEGKGEGEGQGTGTLDAGWLVREG
;
A
#
# COMPACT_ATOMS: atom_id res chain seq x y z
N MET A 1 27.38 -2.99 -47.50
CA MET A 1 26.97 -1.89 -46.63
C MET A 1 25.82 -2.39 -45.77
N THR A 2 26.07 -2.66 -44.50
CA THR A 2 25.06 -3.18 -43.56
C THR A 2 24.31 -1.98 -42.99
N THR A 3 23.08 -1.75 -43.44
CA THR A 3 22.19 -0.75 -42.86
C THR A 3 21.87 -1.16 -41.43
N ALA A 4 22.41 -0.43 -40.45
CA ALA A 4 22.02 -0.60 -39.06
C ALA A 4 20.54 -0.26 -38.92
N LEU A 5 19.73 -1.23 -38.50
CA LEU A 5 18.32 -1.05 -38.20
C LEU A 5 18.22 -0.14 -36.98
N THR A 6 17.63 1.05 -37.13
CA THR A 6 17.35 1.94 -36.00
C THR A 6 16.49 1.18 -34.98
N PRO A 7 16.84 1.18 -33.67
CA PRO A 7 16.04 0.49 -32.67
C PRO A 7 14.62 1.06 -32.65
N ALA A 8 13.62 0.19 -32.57
CA ALA A 8 12.22 0.59 -32.45
C ALA A 8 12.04 1.48 -31.20
N PRO A 9 11.15 2.48 -31.25
CA PRO A 9 10.86 3.31 -30.09
C PRO A 9 10.37 2.44 -28.91
N PRO A 10 10.68 2.80 -27.66
CA PRO A 10 10.23 2.05 -26.51
C PRO A 10 8.71 1.99 -26.47
N ARG A 11 8.17 0.79 -26.20
CA ARG A 11 6.72 0.60 -26.07
C ARG A 11 6.20 1.39 -24.87
N PRO A 12 5.00 2.01 -24.96
CA PRO A 12 4.39 2.68 -23.83
C PRO A 12 4.16 1.68 -22.69
N ARG A 13 4.30 2.17 -21.45
CA ARG A 13 4.09 1.36 -20.25
C ARG A 13 2.61 0.94 -20.15
N PRO A 14 2.31 -0.31 -19.76
CA PRO A 14 0.93 -0.75 -19.63
C PRO A 14 0.21 0.00 -18.50
N GLU A 15 -1.06 0.35 -18.73
CA GLU A 15 -1.89 1.04 -17.74
C GLU A 15 -2.53 0.11 -16.70
N ILE A 16 -2.57 -1.20 -17.00
CA ILE A 16 -3.01 -2.28 -16.12
C ILE A 16 -1.96 -3.39 -16.23
N VAL A 17 -1.57 -3.94 -15.09
CA VAL A 17 -0.62 -5.06 -14.99
C VAL A 17 -1.26 -6.31 -14.40
N CYS A 18 -0.61 -7.45 -14.62
CA CYS A 18 -1.00 -8.79 -14.16
C CYS A 18 -2.29 -9.34 -14.80
N PRO A 19 -2.51 -10.68 -14.77
CA PRO A 19 -3.65 -11.32 -15.42
C PRO A 19 -5.01 -10.89 -14.86
N ASP A 20 -6.06 -11.01 -15.69
CA ASP A 20 -7.43 -10.69 -15.25
C ASP A 20 -7.98 -11.70 -14.25
N SER A 21 -7.43 -12.92 -14.20
CA SER A 21 -7.83 -14.00 -13.30
C SER A 21 -7.50 -13.75 -11.82
N GLY A 22 -6.60 -12.82 -11.51
CA GLY A 22 -6.15 -12.53 -10.14
C GLY A 22 -4.65 -12.71 -9.93
N PRO A 23 -4.17 -12.57 -8.68
CA PRO A 23 -2.78 -12.82 -8.32
C PRO A 23 -2.37 -14.28 -8.64
N GLU A 24 -1.16 -14.45 -9.17
CA GLU A 24 -0.55 -15.76 -9.44
C GLU A 24 0.70 -15.97 -8.57
N PRO A 25 1.11 -17.22 -8.29
CA PRO A 25 2.32 -17.48 -7.51
C PRO A 25 3.54 -16.69 -8.03
N PRO A 26 4.33 -16.07 -7.14
CA PRO A 26 4.34 -16.26 -5.68
C PRO A 26 3.34 -15.38 -4.89
N PHE A 27 2.49 -14.60 -5.56
CA PHE A 27 1.51 -13.74 -4.90
C PHE A 27 0.27 -14.54 -4.43
N PRO A 28 -0.40 -14.10 -3.36
CA PRO A 28 -0.09 -12.93 -2.53
C PRO A 28 1.07 -13.16 -1.55
N LEU A 29 1.96 -12.17 -1.45
CA LEU A 29 3.01 -12.14 -0.43
C LEU A 29 2.57 -11.28 0.75
N ARG A 30 3.08 -11.61 1.95
CA ARG A 30 2.68 -10.98 3.22
C ARG A 30 3.91 -10.43 3.94
N MET A 31 3.77 -9.23 4.49
CA MET A 31 4.76 -8.57 5.34
C MET A 31 4.03 -7.78 6.42
N GLU A 32 4.56 -7.73 7.64
CA GLU A 32 4.04 -6.87 8.69
C GLU A 32 5.15 -6.33 9.57
N GLY A 33 4.89 -5.20 10.23
CA GLY A 33 5.83 -4.58 11.15
C GLY A 33 5.39 -3.19 11.56
N LYS A 34 6.17 -2.58 12.44
CA LYS A 34 5.97 -1.18 12.81
C LYS A 34 6.56 -0.25 11.77
N VAL A 35 5.86 0.83 11.48
CA VAL A 35 6.37 1.88 10.59
C VAL A 35 7.58 2.56 11.23
N ILE A 36 8.71 2.54 10.53
CA ILE A 36 9.97 3.16 10.98
C ILE A 36 10.32 4.38 10.12
N SER A 37 11.16 5.25 10.68
CA SER A 37 11.71 6.40 9.96
C SER A 37 12.65 5.93 8.85
N GLY A 38 12.48 6.49 7.65
CA GLY A 38 13.44 6.33 6.55
C GLY A 38 14.61 7.31 6.67
N PHE A 39 15.36 7.44 5.57
CA PHE A 39 16.58 8.28 5.51
C PHE A 39 16.31 9.72 5.03
N GLY A 40 15.09 10.23 5.20
CA GLY A 40 14.78 11.64 4.95
C GLY A 40 14.96 12.12 3.50
N ARG A 41 14.78 11.25 2.50
CA ARG A 41 15.03 11.56 1.07
C ARG A 41 13.96 12.44 0.40
N GLY A 42 13.18 13.21 1.16
CA GLY A 42 12.26 14.21 0.61
C GLY A 42 10.98 13.68 -0.02
N SER A 43 10.66 12.38 0.06
CA SER A 43 9.42 11.80 -0.55
C SER A 43 8.14 12.52 -0.11
N LYS A 44 8.11 13.02 1.13
CA LYS A 44 7.05 13.88 1.67
C LYS A 44 6.93 15.23 0.95
N GLU A 45 8.06 15.87 0.62
CA GLU A 45 8.09 17.13 -0.13
C GLU A 45 7.65 16.96 -1.59
N LEU A 46 7.72 15.73 -2.11
CA LEU A 46 7.23 15.35 -3.44
C LEU A 46 5.73 15.04 -3.47
N GLY A 47 5.06 15.05 -2.32
CA GLY A 47 3.66 14.65 -2.18
C GLY A 47 3.42 13.14 -2.26
N ILE A 48 4.47 12.33 -2.07
CA ILE A 48 4.40 10.86 -2.16
C ILE A 48 5.08 10.27 -0.90
N PRO A 49 4.52 10.45 0.30
CA PRO A 49 5.13 9.98 1.53
C PRO A 49 5.27 8.46 1.56
N THR A 50 6.46 7.97 1.93
CA THR A 50 6.74 6.52 2.05
C THR A 50 6.97 6.12 3.50
N ALA A 51 6.25 5.09 3.95
CA ALA A 51 6.50 4.41 5.22
C ALA A 51 7.55 3.31 5.00
N ASN A 52 8.52 3.20 5.91
CA ASN A 52 9.53 2.14 5.86
C ASN A 52 9.10 1.02 6.81
N LEU A 53 9.35 -0.24 6.43
CA LEU A 53 9.22 -1.39 7.34
C LEU A 53 10.59 -2.03 7.59
N PRO A 54 10.81 -2.60 8.79
CA PRO A 54 11.98 -3.42 9.05
C PRO A 54 11.97 -4.63 8.12
N VAL A 55 13.10 -4.90 7.46
CA VAL A 55 13.29 -6.12 6.69
C VAL A 55 13.91 -7.18 7.59
N ASP A 56 13.15 -8.23 7.87
CA ASP A 56 13.59 -9.41 8.60
C ASP A 56 13.35 -10.65 7.74
N ALA A 57 14.42 -11.25 7.23
CA ALA A 57 14.37 -12.45 6.40
C ALA A 57 13.82 -13.67 7.16
N THR A 58 13.84 -13.66 8.50
CA THR A 58 13.24 -14.73 9.32
C THR A 58 11.72 -14.71 9.21
N ALA A 59 11.13 -13.50 9.26
CA ALA A 59 9.69 -13.29 9.15
C ALA A 59 9.21 -13.20 7.69
N THR A 60 10.08 -12.71 6.79
CA THR A 60 9.77 -12.44 5.37
C THR A 60 10.83 -13.02 4.43
N PRO A 61 11.06 -14.34 4.41
CA PRO A 61 12.20 -14.94 3.69
C PRO A 61 12.20 -14.65 2.19
N TRP A 62 11.01 -14.53 1.59
CA TRP A 62 10.85 -14.23 0.16
C TRP A 62 11.47 -12.89 -0.26
N ILE A 63 11.72 -11.96 0.67
CA ILE A 63 12.20 -10.60 0.36
C ILE A 63 13.65 -10.59 -0.13
N GLU A 64 14.44 -11.61 0.21
CA GLU A 64 15.83 -11.75 -0.23
C GLU A 64 15.92 -12.08 -1.73
N ASP A 65 15.01 -12.93 -2.22
CA ASP A 65 15.04 -13.45 -3.58
C ASP A 65 14.12 -12.69 -4.55
N ILE A 66 13.12 -11.97 -4.03
CA ILE A 66 12.19 -11.23 -4.88
C ILE A 66 12.92 -10.13 -5.66
N LYS A 67 12.52 -9.93 -6.92
CA LYS A 67 13.10 -8.89 -7.79
C LYS A 67 13.03 -7.49 -7.13
N SER A 68 14.01 -6.63 -7.39
CA SER A 68 13.88 -5.20 -7.06
C SER A 68 12.91 -4.50 -8.01
N GLY A 69 12.09 -3.60 -7.48
CA GLY A 69 11.16 -2.82 -8.28
C GLY A 69 9.95 -2.34 -7.51
N VAL A 70 8.93 -1.96 -8.27
CA VAL A 70 7.66 -1.45 -7.75
C VAL A 70 6.61 -2.54 -7.80
N TYR A 71 5.94 -2.71 -6.67
CA TYR A 71 4.87 -3.67 -6.43
C TYR A 71 3.60 -2.92 -6.02
N PHE A 72 2.47 -3.61 -6.07
CA PHE A 72 1.19 -3.06 -5.61
C PHE A 72 0.40 -4.09 -4.81
N GLY A 73 -0.57 -3.58 -4.04
CA GLY A 73 -1.45 -4.42 -3.24
C GLY A 73 -2.24 -3.60 -2.23
N TYR A 74 -2.43 -4.17 -1.04
CA TYR A 74 -3.16 -3.53 0.04
C TYR A 74 -2.28 -3.37 1.28
N ALA A 75 -2.44 -2.24 1.94
CA ALA A 75 -1.90 -1.90 3.25
C ALA A 75 -3.04 -1.89 4.26
N SER A 76 -2.87 -2.55 5.40
CA SER A 76 -3.78 -2.48 6.55
C SER A 76 -3.06 -1.81 7.70
N LEU A 77 -3.61 -0.69 8.16
CA LEU A 77 -2.96 0.19 9.15
C LEU A 77 -3.81 0.25 10.42
N ALA A 78 -3.15 0.04 11.55
CA ALA A 78 -3.69 0.27 12.88
C ALA A 78 -3.17 1.62 13.40
N LEU A 79 -3.92 2.68 13.12
CA LEU A 79 -3.59 4.02 13.60
C LEU A 79 -3.72 4.11 15.13
N PRO A 80 -2.80 4.80 15.82
CA PRO A 80 -2.94 5.01 17.26
C PRO A 80 -4.13 5.94 17.56
N PRO A 81 -4.78 5.82 18.73
CA PRO A 81 -5.92 6.67 19.11
C PRO A 81 -5.64 8.18 19.12
N THR A 82 -4.36 8.59 19.16
CA THR A 82 -3.92 9.98 19.11
C THR A 82 -3.82 10.54 17.69
N HIS A 83 -3.95 9.70 16.66
CA HIS A 83 -3.85 10.14 15.26
C HIS A 83 -5.15 10.85 14.82
N PRO A 84 -5.07 11.97 14.09
CA PRO A 84 -6.26 12.70 13.63
C PRO A 84 -7.21 11.86 12.77
N ASP A 85 -6.67 10.92 11.98
CA ASP A 85 -7.48 10.01 11.14
C ASP A 85 -7.88 8.71 11.86
N TYR A 86 -7.73 8.61 13.18
CA TYR A 86 -8.15 7.42 13.93
C TYR A 86 -9.68 7.30 13.95
N ALA A 87 -10.19 6.19 13.41
CA ALA A 87 -11.60 5.81 13.56
C ALA A 87 -11.75 4.72 14.62
N ALA A 88 -12.38 5.07 15.75
CA ALA A 88 -12.66 4.14 16.83
C ALA A 88 -13.56 3.00 16.34
N PRO A 89 -13.32 1.75 16.81
CA PRO A 89 -14.22 0.66 16.51
C PRO A 89 -15.62 0.94 17.09
N PRO A 90 -16.70 0.50 16.43
CA PRO A 90 -18.06 0.70 16.93
C PRO A 90 -18.21 0.08 18.32
N SER A 91 -18.57 0.89 19.31
CA SER A 91 -18.77 0.44 20.69
C SER A 91 -19.98 -0.49 20.77
N SER A 92 -19.78 -1.72 21.25
CA SER A 92 -20.83 -2.75 21.38
C SER A 92 -21.76 -2.58 22.60
N HIS A 93 -21.81 -1.39 23.23
CA HIS A 93 -22.65 -1.17 24.41
C HIS A 93 -23.62 0.00 24.22
N PRO A 94 -24.94 -0.24 24.17
CA PRO A 94 -25.91 0.83 24.36
C PRO A 94 -25.76 1.36 25.79
N MET A 95 -25.55 2.67 25.95
CA MET A 95 -25.60 3.33 27.26
C MET A 95 -27.04 3.30 27.78
N THR A 96 -27.40 2.22 28.48
CA THR A 96 -28.61 2.18 29.30
C THR A 96 -28.21 2.28 30.77
N GLY A 97 -28.48 3.44 31.37
CA GLY A 97 -28.77 3.56 32.80
C GLY A 97 -27.58 3.46 33.77
N ALA A 98 -27.53 4.42 34.69
CA ALA A 98 -26.57 4.49 35.78
C ALA A 98 -26.45 3.18 36.59
N SER A 99 -25.21 2.69 36.76
CA SER A 99 -24.81 1.92 37.94
C SER A 99 -23.32 2.09 38.20
N SER A 100 -23.05 2.70 39.35
CA SER A 100 -21.75 2.92 39.96
C SER A 100 -21.14 1.59 40.41
N ALA A 101 -20.29 1.00 39.59
CA ALA A 101 -19.31 0.02 40.02
C ALA A 101 -18.00 0.23 39.22
N PRO A 102 -16.83 0.35 39.87
CA PRO A 102 -15.56 0.44 39.15
C PRO A 102 -15.25 -0.91 38.51
N GLN A 103 -15.44 -1.04 37.20
CA GLN A 103 -14.93 -2.18 36.45
C GLN A 103 -13.41 -2.01 36.22
N PRO A 104 -12.61 -3.09 36.31
CA PRO A 104 -11.19 -3.02 36.00
C PRO A 104 -11.00 -2.64 34.53
N GLN A 105 -10.50 -1.43 34.30
CA GLN A 105 -10.08 -0.93 32.99
C GLN A 105 -8.79 -1.66 32.57
N SER A 106 -8.94 -2.80 31.90
CA SER A 106 -7.81 -3.57 31.37
C SER A 106 -8.16 -4.31 30.06
N GLN A 107 -8.96 -3.68 29.21
CA GLN A 107 -9.01 -4.06 27.80
C GLN A 107 -8.61 -2.82 27.00
N LEU A 108 -7.34 -2.78 26.59
CA LEU A 108 -6.92 -1.87 25.52
C LEU A 108 -7.91 -2.08 24.36
N PRO A 109 -8.44 -1.00 23.76
CA PRO A 109 -9.31 -1.15 22.60
C PRO A 109 -8.57 -1.98 21.54
N SER A 110 -9.23 -3.03 21.04
CA SER A 110 -8.72 -3.79 19.89
C SER A 110 -8.42 -2.80 18.78
N ALA A 111 -7.22 -2.88 18.20
CA ALA A 111 -6.79 -1.95 17.18
C ALA A 111 -7.76 -1.98 15.98
N SER A 112 -8.25 -0.81 15.57
CA SER A 112 -9.11 -0.68 14.38
C SER A 112 -8.23 -0.70 13.13
N TRP A 113 -8.28 -1.81 12.40
CA TRP A 113 -7.53 -2.00 11.17
C TRP A 113 -8.28 -1.43 9.96
N HIS A 114 -7.63 -0.53 9.23
CA HIS A 114 -8.19 0.05 8.02
C HIS A 114 -7.35 -0.32 6.81
N VAL A 115 -8.01 -0.77 5.74
CA VAL A 115 -7.35 -1.26 4.53
C VAL A 115 -7.36 -0.18 3.46
N TYR A 116 -6.21 0.04 2.83
CA TYR A 116 -5.97 1.02 1.78
C TYR A 116 -5.22 0.36 0.61
N PRO A 117 -5.44 0.80 -0.63
CA PRO A 117 -4.54 0.47 -1.74
C PRO A 117 -3.13 1.01 -1.47
N MET A 118 -2.10 0.34 -1.96
CA MET A 118 -0.71 0.79 -1.82
C MET A 118 0.14 0.46 -3.06
N VAL A 119 1.23 1.21 -3.21
CA VAL A 119 2.40 0.80 -3.98
C VAL A 119 3.59 0.63 -3.05
N MET A 120 4.51 -0.26 -3.40
CA MET A 120 5.68 -0.58 -2.59
C MET A 120 6.92 -0.66 -3.47
N SER A 121 8.00 0.01 -3.06
CA SER A 121 9.32 -0.19 -3.63
C SER A 121 10.09 -1.19 -2.77
N ILE A 122 10.62 -2.23 -3.41
CA ILE A 122 11.56 -3.17 -2.79
C ILE A 122 12.88 -3.06 -3.54
N GLY A 123 13.95 -2.76 -2.80
CA GLY A 123 15.24 -2.44 -3.38
C GLY A 123 16.39 -2.81 -2.45
N TYR A 124 17.51 -2.13 -2.62
CA TYR A 124 18.66 -2.23 -1.73
C TYR A 124 18.96 -0.89 -1.10
N ASN A 125 19.37 -0.91 0.16
CA ASN A 125 19.73 0.28 0.89
C ASN A 125 21.18 0.73 0.55
N PRO A 126 21.37 1.92 -0.07
CA PRO A 126 22.71 2.40 -0.42
C PRO A 126 23.61 2.69 0.78
N PHE A 127 23.04 3.03 1.93
CA PHE A 127 23.81 3.34 3.14
C PHE A 127 24.51 2.12 3.75
N TYR A 128 24.03 0.92 3.43
CA TYR A 128 24.66 -0.35 3.83
C TYR A 128 25.39 -1.01 2.66
N GLY A 129 25.88 -0.21 1.70
CA GLY A 129 26.60 -0.69 0.53
C GLY A 129 25.76 -1.60 -0.37
N ASN A 130 24.44 -1.38 -0.42
CA ASN A 130 23.48 -2.21 -1.16
C ASN A 130 23.46 -3.69 -0.76
N ARG A 131 23.82 -4.01 0.50
CA ARG A 131 23.82 -5.40 0.99
C ARG A 131 22.56 -5.77 1.76
N ALA A 132 21.82 -4.77 2.26
CA ALA A 132 20.56 -4.95 2.95
C ALA A 132 19.39 -4.56 2.05
N ARG A 133 18.35 -5.40 2.00
CA ARG A 133 17.09 -5.08 1.32
C ARG A 133 16.39 -3.91 2.01
N SER A 134 15.65 -3.13 1.24
CA SER A 134 14.77 -2.06 1.72
C SER A 134 13.33 -2.30 1.24
N ALA A 135 12.37 -1.89 2.07
CA ALA A 135 10.95 -2.03 1.85
C ALA A 135 10.25 -0.71 2.20
N GLU A 136 9.80 0.00 1.17
CA GLU A 136 9.17 1.31 1.29
C GLU A 136 7.77 1.27 0.69
N VAL A 137 6.76 1.65 1.45
CA VAL A 137 5.36 1.62 1.01
C VAL A 137 4.77 3.01 0.98
N HIS A 138 4.15 3.36 -0.14
CA HIS A 138 3.28 4.53 -0.26
C HIS A 138 1.83 4.06 -0.22
N VAL A 139 1.14 4.40 0.87
CA VAL A 139 -0.28 4.15 1.03
C VAL A 139 -1.04 5.16 0.17
N LEU A 140 -1.97 4.71 -0.66
CA LEU A 140 -2.74 5.55 -1.59
C LEU A 140 -3.89 6.26 -0.87
N HIS A 141 -3.54 7.01 0.16
CA HIS A 141 -4.42 7.81 1.02
C HIS A 141 -3.66 9.02 1.55
N GLU A 142 -4.36 10.16 1.65
CA GLU A 142 -3.82 11.37 2.24
C GLU A 142 -4.15 11.39 3.73
N PHE A 143 -3.12 11.26 4.56
CA PHE A 143 -3.25 11.32 6.02
C PHE A 143 -2.97 12.73 6.54
N ALA A 144 -3.70 13.15 7.56
CA ALA A 144 -3.53 14.45 8.20
C ALA A 144 -2.25 14.54 9.06
N ALA A 145 -1.62 13.41 9.39
CA ALA A 145 -0.38 13.35 10.14
C ALA A 145 0.47 12.11 9.78
N ASP A 146 1.72 12.09 10.28
CA ASP A 146 2.59 10.91 10.18
C ASP A 146 2.15 9.83 11.18
N PHE A 147 2.36 8.57 10.83
CA PHE A 147 1.95 7.39 11.61
C PHE A 147 3.15 6.48 11.97
N TYR A 148 4.31 7.05 12.32
CA TYR A 148 5.46 6.28 12.81
C TYR A 148 5.10 5.45 14.05
N GLY A 149 5.62 4.23 14.12
CA GLY A 149 5.34 3.27 15.18
C GLY A 149 3.98 2.55 15.08
N ALA A 150 3.09 3.00 14.20
CA ALA A 150 1.83 2.31 13.91
C ALA A 150 2.11 0.91 13.33
N ASP A 151 1.23 -0.04 13.65
CA ASP A 151 1.31 -1.39 13.10
C ASP A 151 0.75 -1.41 11.68
N LEU A 152 1.54 -1.97 10.76
CA LEU A 152 1.21 -2.04 9.35
C LEU A 152 1.34 -3.48 8.83
N ARG A 153 0.35 -3.92 8.07
CA ARG A 153 0.31 -5.21 7.38
C ARG A 153 0.17 -4.98 5.88
N LEU A 154 0.92 -5.73 5.09
CA LEU A 154 0.96 -5.61 3.64
C LEU A 154 0.55 -6.94 3.00
N LEU A 155 -0.33 -6.84 2.00
CA LEU A 155 -0.67 -7.93 1.08
C LEU A 155 -0.21 -7.50 -0.31
N ILE A 156 0.94 -8.00 -0.74
CA ILE A 156 1.55 -7.69 -2.03
C ILE A 156 0.97 -8.63 -3.09
N LEU A 157 0.38 -8.08 -4.15
CA LEU A 157 -0.42 -8.86 -5.11
C LEU A 157 0.22 -8.99 -6.49
N GLY A 158 1.13 -8.09 -6.85
CA GLY A 158 1.72 -8.11 -8.16
C GLY A 158 2.84 -7.10 -8.35
N PHE A 159 3.52 -7.24 -9.49
CA PHE A 159 4.65 -6.44 -9.90
C PHE A 159 4.23 -5.41 -10.95
N VAL A 160 4.64 -4.15 -10.76
CA VAL A 160 4.36 -3.06 -11.70
C VAL A 160 5.51 -2.93 -12.69
N ARG A 161 6.75 -2.77 -12.20
CA ARG A 161 7.94 -2.53 -13.02
C ARG A 161 9.24 -2.69 -12.23
N GLU A 162 10.34 -2.83 -12.95
CA GLU A 162 11.69 -2.78 -12.40
C GLU A 162 12.05 -1.36 -11.93
N GLU A 163 13.05 -1.26 -11.05
CA GLU A 163 13.65 0.02 -10.71
C GLU A 163 14.23 0.66 -11.97
N ARG A 164 13.93 1.95 -12.17
CA ARG A 164 14.49 2.73 -13.26
C ARG A 164 15.64 3.56 -12.69
N GLY A 165 16.84 3.43 -13.26
CA GLY A 165 18.05 4.09 -12.75
C GLY A 165 18.42 5.38 -13.48
N ASP A 166 17.78 5.66 -14.60
CA ASP A 166 18.17 6.66 -15.61
C ASP A 166 17.19 7.85 -15.68
N TYR A 167 16.68 8.30 -14.53
CA TYR A 167 15.86 9.51 -14.48
C TYR A 167 16.69 10.76 -14.84
N ALA A 168 16.22 11.55 -15.81
CA ALA A 168 16.90 12.80 -16.18
C ALA A 168 16.75 13.89 -15.11
N GLY A 169 15.71 13.77 -14.27
CA GLY A 169 15.49 14.64 -13.11
C GLY A 169 14.42 14.12 -12.17
N LEU A 170 14.21 14.88 -11.09
CA LEU A 170 13.23 14.59 -10.05
C LEU A 170 11.78 14.53 -10.59
N GLU A 171 11.44 15.40 -11.54
CA GLU A 171 10.10 15.45 -12.14
C GLU A 171 9.76 14.14 -12.87
N ASP A 172 10.72 13.57 -13.61
CA ASP A 172 10.52 12.29 -14.29
C ASP A 172 10.31 11.13 -13.31
N LEU A 173 10.99 11.17 -12.16
CA LEU A 173 10.81 10.21 -11.08
C LEU A 173 9.40 10.33 -10.48
N VAL A 174 8.98 11.55 -10.16
CA VAL A 174 7.65 11.83 -9.61
C VAL A 174 6.55 11.41 -10.60
N ALA A 175 6.70 11.74 -11.88
CA ALA A 175 5.76 11.34 -12.93
C ALA A 175 5.63 9.82 -13.03
N ASP A 176 6.74 9.10 -12.95
CA ASP A 176 6.76 7.64 -12.96
C ASP A 176 6.04 7.04 -11.77
N ILE A 177 6.28 7.57 -10.57
CA ILE A 177 5.64 7.08 -9.34
C ILE A 177 4.13 7.36 -9.39
N ARG A 178 3.71 8.54 -9.87
CA ARG A 178 2.28 8.83 -10.07
C ARG A 178 1.64 7.85 -11.05
N PHE A 179 2.32 7.54 -12.14
CA PHE A 179 1.87 6.52 -13.08
C PHE A 179 1.78 5.14 -12.42
N ASP A 180 2.77 4.74 -11.60
CA ASP A 180 2.73 3.49 -10.82
C ASP A 180 1.49 3.42 -9.92
N CYS A 181 1.17 4.53 -9.24
CA CYS A 181 0.00 4.62 -8.38
C CYS A 181 -1.30 4.52 -9.18
N ALA A 182 -1.38 5.12 -10.37
CA ALA A 182 -2.54 5.00 -11.26
C ALA A 182 -2.71 3.57 -11.78
N VAL A 183 -1.62 2.91 -12.18
CA VAL A 183 -1.61 1.49 -12.57
C VAL A 183 -2.11 0.61 -11.44
N ALA A 184 -1.61 0.81 -10.22
CA ALA A 184 -2.04 0.05 -9.05
C ALA A 184 -3.56 0.20 -8.81
N ARG A 185 -4.10 1.42 -8.85
CA ARG A 185 -5.54 1.66 -8.70
C ARG A 185 -6.36 0.93 -9.76
N ARG A 186 -5.97 1.02 -11.03
CA ARG A 186 -6.68 0.34 -12.14
C ARG A 186 -6.59 -1.18 -12.04
N SER A 187 -5.42 -1.72 -11.73
CA SER A 187 -5.23 -3.17 -11.55
C SER A 187 -6.05 -3.73 -10.38
N LEU A 188 -6.11 -3.00 -9.26
CA LEU A 188 -6.84 -3.41 -8.05
C LEU A 188 -8.37 -3.30 -8.18
N ALA A 189 -8.87 -2.45 -9.08
CA ALA A 189 -10.29 -2.25 -9.31
C ALA A 189 -10.99 -3.46 -9.98
N ARG A 190 -10.23 -4.45 -10.44
CA ARG A 190 -10.78 -5.68 -11.04
C ARG A 190 -11.29 -6.65 -9.96
N PRO A 191 -12.38 -7.40 -10.19
CA PRO A 191 -13.00 -8.24 -9.15
C PRO A 191 -12.03 -9.24 -8.47
N PRO A 192 -11.18 -9.99 -9.19
CA PRO A 192 -10.20 -10.90 -8.57
C PRO A 192 -9.08 -10.22 -7.78
N TRP A 193 -9.00 -8.90 -7.86
CA TRP A 193 -7.99 -8.05 -7.23
C TRP A 193 -8.58 -7.14 -6.14
N THR A 194 -9.91 -7.11 -6.02
CA THR A 194 -10.65 -6.36 -4.99
C THR A 194 -11.04 -7.32 -3.86
N PRO A 195 -10.81 -6.96 -2.57
CA PRO A 195 -11.23 -7.76 -1.44
C PRO A 195 -12.70 -8.14 -1.51
N ARG A 196 -12.99 -9.39 -1.14
CA ARG A 196 -14.36 -9.87 -0.97
C ARG A 196 -15.13 -9.07 0.08
N PRO A 197 -16.48 -9.09 0.04
CA PRO A 197 -17.30 -8.49 1.09
C PRO A 197 -16.86 -8.94 2.49
N GLY A 198 -16.80 -8.01 3.43
CA GLY A 198 -16.29 -8.21 4.80
C GLY A 198 -14.93 -7.57 5.07
N VAL A 199 -14.19 -7.15 4.03
CA VAL A 199 -13.00 -6.30 4.16
C VAL A 199 -13.26 -4.97 3.46
N THR A 200 -13.45 -3.91 4.25
CA THR A 200 -13.71 -2.57 3.71
C THR A 200 -12.40 -1.89 3.33
N VAL A 201 -12.27 -1.53 2.05
CA VAL A 201 -11.14 -0.76 1.54
C VAL A 201 -11.51 0.72 1.54
N LEU A 202 -10.76 1.52 2.30
CA LEU A 202 -10.84 2.97 2.25
C LEU A 202 -10.03 3.48 1.05
N ARG A 203 -10.66 4.30 0.21
CA ARG A 203 -10.01 4.93 -0.94
C ARG A 203 -9.77 6.40 -0.62
N GLY A 204 -8.53 6.88 -0.78
CA GLY A 204 -8.21 8.30 -0.67
C GLY A 204 -8.81 9.11 -1.82
N GLY A 205 -9.31 10.31 -1.52
CA GLY A 205 -9.74 11.28 -2.51
C GLY A 205 -8.56 11.98 -3.16
N ALA A 206 -8.00 11.38 -4.21
CA ALA A 206 -7.18 12.10 -5.17
C ALA A 206 -7.63 11.64 -6.56
N ALA A 207 -8.53 12.42 -7.15
CA ALA A 207 -8.73 12.40 -8.59
C ALA A 207 -7.43 12.94 -9.19
N ASP A 208 -6.69 12.07 -9.88
CA ASP A 208 -5.65 12.52 -10.80
C ASP A 208 -6.30 13.54 -11.74
N GLY A 209 -5.76 14.76 -11.76
CA GLY A 209 -6.29 15.88 -12.53
C GLY A 209 -6.25 15.57 -14.03
N ASP A 210 -7.29 14.93 -14.53
CA ASP A 210 -7.77 15.10 -15.88
C ASP A 210 -9.30 14.98 -15.84
N GLY A 211 -9.98 16.05 -16.26
CA GLY A 211 -11.41 16.24 -16.04
C GLY A 211 -12.27 15.21 -16.77
N LYS A 212 -12.63 14.13 -16.07
CA LYS A 212 -13.91 13.45 -16.23
C LYS A 212 -14.44 13.06 -14.87
N GLU A 213 -15.32 13.91 -14.34
CA GLU A 213 -16.12 13.67 -13.15
C GLU A 213 -16.96 12.39 -13.33
N GLY A 214 -16.49 11.29 -12.76
CA GLY A 214 -17.34 10.20 -12.32
C GLY A 214 -17.72 10.47 -10.87
N LYS A 215 -18.92 11.03 -10.64
CA LYS A 215 -19.54 10.99 -9.31
C LYS A 215 -19.58 9.52 -8.85
N GLY A 216 -18.91 9.23 -7.76
CA GLY A 216 -18.80 7.90 -7.20
C GLY A 216 -18.49 7.95 -5.72
N GLU A 217 -19.32 8.65 -4.94
CA GLU A 217 -19.65 8.15 -3.60
C GLU A 217 -20.37 6.81 -3.81
N GLY A 218 -19.59 5.75 -3.87
CA GLY A 218 -20.07 4.40 -4.02
C GLY A 218 -19.26 3.53 -3.09
N GLU A 219 -19.85 3.20 -1.94
CA GLU A 219 -19.58 1.92 -1.29
C GLU A 219 -19.52 0.86 -2.40
N GLY A 220 -18.34 0.27 -2.62
CA GLY A 220 -18.16 -0.70 -3.70
C GLY A 220 -19.15 -1.84 -3.52
N GLN A 221 -20.18 -1.86 -4.38
CA GLN A 221 -21.16 -2.94 -4.41
C GLN A 221 -20.45 -4.26 -4.76
N GLY A 222 -20.09 -5.02 -3.72
CA GLY A 222 -20.21 -6.47 -3.62
C GLY A 222 -19.49 -7.43 -4.59
N THR A 223 -18.69 -6.98 -5.56
CA THR A 223 -18.15 -7.89 -6.60
C THR A 223 -16.74 -8.43 -6.37
N GLY A 224 -16.01 -7.94 -5.37
CA GLY A 224 -14.65 -8.41 -5.09
C GLY A 224 -14.59 -9.90 -4.72
N THR A 225 -13.52 -10.59 -5.14
CA THR A 225 -13.32 -12.02 -4.85
C THR A 225 -11.97 -12.33 -4.21
N LEU A 226 -11.09 -11.34 -4.01
CA LEU A 226 -9.79 -11.54 -3.37
C LEU A 226 -9.96 -11.88 -1.88
N ASP A 227 -9.31 -12.94 -1.40
CA ASP A 227 -9.25 -13.23 0.03
C ASP A 227 -8.19 -12.37 0.72
N ALA A 228 -8.66 -11.29 1.36
CA ALA A 228 -7.83 -10.33 2.08
C ALA A 228 -8.00 -10.40 3.60
N GLY A 229 -8.64 -11.46 4.14
CA GLY A 229 -8.96 -11.56 5.57
C GLY A 229 -7.75 -11.47 6.51
N TRP A 230 -6.57 -11.89 6.03
CA TRP A 230 -5.31 -11.79 6.77
C TRP A 230 -4.96 -10.34 7.18
N LEU A 231 -5.37 -9.34 6.40
CA LEU A 231 -5.11 -7.92 6.66
C LEU A 231 -5.81 -7.40 7.92
N VAL A 232 -6.97 -7.96 8.24
CA VAL A 232 -7.86 -7.49 9.33
C VAL A 232 -8.01 -8.54 10.44
N ARG A 233 -7.15 -9.57 10.44
CA ARG A 233 -7.18 -10.61 11.48
C ARG A 233 -6.97 -10.00 12.86
N GLU A 234 -7.69 -10.54 13.84
CA GLU A 234 -7.37 -10.32 15.25
C GLU A 234 -5.95 -10.87 15.53
N GLY A 235 -5.23 -10.19 16.43
CA GLY A 235 -3.81 -10.42 16.70
C GLY A 235 -3.48 -11.86 17.03
#